data_AF-A0A379FL49-F1
#
_entry.id   AF-A0A379FL49-F1
#
_cell.length_a   1.000
_cell.length_b   1.000
_cell.length_c   1.000
_cell.angle_alpha   90.00
_cell.angle_beta   90.00
_cell.angle_gamma   90.00
#
_symmetry.space_group_name_H-M   'P 1'
#
loop_
_entity.id
_entity.type
_entity.pdbx_description
1 polymer ?
#
loop_
_entity_poly.entity_id
_entity_poly.type
_entity_poly.pdbx_seq_one_letter_code
_entity_poly.pdbx_strand_id
1 'polypeptide(L)'
;MNNGNVFINQQKTFCAKAGYIGAGTVEFLLSANGTISFLEVNTRLQVEHPVTEETAGIDLVIEQLRIAEGLPLSINETPEPRGHSFEFRINAEDPAKGFLPTPGLISQFSQPAGPAFVLIVVWRKMTKYHVNLIQ
;
A
#
# COMPACT_ATOMS: atom_id res chain seq x y z
N MET A 1 23.69 11.24 -8.92
CA MET A 1 23.54 10.26 -7.83
C MET A 1 22.08 9.79 -7.87
N ASN A 2 21.83 8.48 -8.02
CA ASN A 2 20.46 7.98 -8.14
C ASN A 2 19.73 8.12 -6.79
N ASN A 3 18.77 9.05 -6.71
CA ASN A 3 18.00 9.32 -5.49
C ASN A 3 17.29 8.06 -4.93
N GLY A 4 16.98 7.07 -5.77
CA GLY A 4 16.35 5.80 -5.35
C GLY A 4 17.15 5.04 -4.28
N ASN A 5 18.48 5.09 -4.33
CA ASN A 5 19.32 4.41 -3.33
C ASN A 5 19.32 5.11 -1.97
N VAL A 6 18.97 6.40 -1.90
CA VAL A 6 18.98 7.16 -0.64
C VAL A 6 17.81 6.74 0.24
N PHE A 7 16.60 6.64 -0.32
CA PHE A 7 15.40 6.26 0.44
C PHE A 7 15.53 4.84 1.01
N ILE A 8 15.87 3.86 0.18
CA ILE A 8 16.00 2.45 0.59
C ILE A 8 17.04 2.29 1.70
N ASN A 9 18.20 2.96 1.57
CA ASN A 9 19.27 2.86 2.58
C ASN A 9 18.88 3.51 3.92
N GLN A 10 18.17 4.64 3.88
CA GLN A 10 17.66 5.29 5.09
C GLN A 10 16.63 4.41 5.80
N GLN A 11 15.72 3.79 5.04
CA GLN A 11 14.72 2.86 5.57
C GLN A 11 15.37 1.65 6.23
N LYS A 12 16.31 0.98 5.55
CA LYS A 12 17.05 -0.17 6.11
C LYS A 12 17.77 0.20 7.41
N THR A 13 18.43 1.35 7.44
CA THR A 13 19.15 1.84 8.63
C THR A 13 18.19 2.10 9.79
N PHE A 14 17.05 2.76 9.52
CA PHE A 14 16.04 3.05 10.53
C PHE A 14 15.47 1.76 11.13
N CYS A 15 14.99 0.84 10.28
CA CYS A 15 14.39 -0.42 10.73
C CYS A 15 15.39 -1.28 11.51
N ALA A 16 16.65 -1.36 11.06
CA ALA A 16 17.70 -2.09 11.77
C ALA A 16 17.98 -1.51 13.15
N LYS A 17 18.06 -0.17 13.28
CA LYS A 17 18.29 0.50 14.57
C LYS A 17 17.11 0.36 15.53
N ALA A 18 15.88 0.35 15.00
CA ALA A 18 14.67 0.15 15.78
C ALA A 18 14.44 -1.31 16.18
N GLY A 19 15.19 -2.26 15.60
CA GLY A 19 14.88 -3.69 15.73
C GLY A 19 13.48 -4.03 15.21
N TYR A 20 13.07 -3.38 14.12
CA TYR A 20 11.70 -3.48 13.60
C TYR A 20 11.41 -4.88 13.07
N ILE A 21 10.24 -5.43 13.45
CA ILE A 21 9.77 -6.76 13.06
C ILE A 21 8.37 -6.62 12.48
N GLY A 22 8.14 -7.25 11.32
CA GLY A 22 6.86 -7.23 10.60
C GLY A 22 6.89 -6.30 9.38
N ALA A 23 5.73 -6.03 8.81
CA ALA A 23 5.59 -5.07 7.71
C ALA A 23 5.34 -3.66 8.24
N GLY A 24 5.91 -2.67 7.56
CA GLY A 24 5.66 -1.27 7.86
C GLY A 24 6.19 -0.39 6.74
N THR A 25 5.68 0.85 6.71
CA THR A 25 6.08 1.85 5.71
C THR A 25 6.72 3.03 6.41
N VAL A 26 7.87 3.46 5.91
CA VAL A 26 8.53 4.70 6.33
C VAL A 26 8.28 5.74 5.24
N GLU A 27 7.63 6.83 5.62
CA GLU A 27 7.20 7.87 4.71
C GLU A 27 8.15 9.08 4.77
N PHE A 28 8.37 9.68 3.59
CA PHE A 28 9.23 10.83 3.42
C PHE A 28 8.52 11.90 2.59
N LEU A 29 8.81 13.16 2.90
CA LEU A 29 8.48 14.30 2.04
C LEU A 29 9.70 14.67 1.20
N LEU A 30 9.50 14.81 -0.11
CA LEU A 30 10.48 15.37 -1.04
C LEU A 30 10.03 16.79 -1.42
N SER A 31 10.75 17.79 -0.95
CA SER A 31 10.48 19.19 -1.33
C SER A 31 11.00 19.52 -2.73
N ALA A 32 10.50 20.61 -3.31
CA ALA A 32 10.88 21.05 -4.65
C ALA A 32 12.37 21.37 -4.82
N ASN A 33 13.07 21.71 -3.74
CA ASN A 33 14.53 21.92 -3.73
C ASN A 33 15.33 20.61 -3.50
N GLY A 34 14.67 19.46 -3.46
CA GLY A 34 15.30 18.15 -3.30
C GLY A 34 15.57 17.73 -1.86
N THR A 35 15.17 18.52 -0.85
CA THR A 35 15.30 18.10 0.55
C THR A 35 14.35 16.93 0.84
N ILE A 36 14.92 15.87 1.42
CA ILE A 36 14.18 14.70 1.89
C ILE A 36 14.02 14.82 3.41
N SER A 37 12.78 14.80 3.87
CA SER A 37 12.44 14.86 5.29
C SER A 37 11.63 13.63 5.68
N PHE A 38 12.01 12.97 6.77
CA PHE A 38 11.17 11.94 7.38
C PHE A 38 9.80 12.53 7.77
N LEU A 39 8.73 11.80 7.49
CA LEU A 39 7.36 12.17 7.86
C LEU A 39 6.85 11.31 9.00
N GLU A 40 6.66 10.02 8.75
CA GLU A 40 6.12 9.08 9.73
C GLU A 40 6.51 7.62 9.44
N VAL A 41 6.15 6.74 10.37
CA VAL A 41 6.20 5.29 10.18
C VAL A 41 4.80 4.72 10.43
N ASN A 42 4.27 4.05 9.41
CA ASN A 42 3.08 3.22 9.52
C ASN A 42 3.52 1.80 9.91
N THR A 43 3.32 1.42 11.18
CA THR A 43 3.78 0.13 11.74
C THR A 43 2.85 -1.05 11.40
N ARG A 44 2.25 -1.01 10.22
CA ARG A 44 1.29 -1.97 9.70
C ARG A 44 1.34 -1.99 8.18
N LEU A 45 0.85 -3.08 7.59
CA LEU A 45 0.63 -3.12 6.14
C LEU A 45 -0.38 -2.03 5.75
N GLN A 46 -0.03 -1.28 4.72
CA GLN A 46 -0.89 -0.23 4.17
C GLN A 46 -1.78 -0.79 3.07
N VAL A 47 -2.82 -0.05 2.75
CA VAL A 47 -3.82 -0.49 1.75
C VAL A 47 -3.18 -0.62 0.37
N GLU A 48 -2.24 0.26 0.04
CA GLU A 48 -1.52 0.37 -1.23
C GLU A 48 -0.42 -0.68 -1.45
N HIS A 49 -0.26 -1.65 -0.55
CA HIS A 49 0.71 -2.74 -0.70
C HIS A 49 0.60 -3.54 -2.02
N PRO A 50 -0.58 -3.74 -2.67
CA PRO A 50 -0.68 -4.52 -3.90
C PRO A 50 0.16 -3.94 -5.04
N VAL A 51 0.36 -2.60 -5.07
CA VAL A 51 1.24 -1.96 -6.05
C VAL A 51 2.69 -2.39 -5.85
N THR A 52 3.14 -2.48 -4.59
CA THR A 52 4.47 -3.00 -4.26
C THR A 52 4.59 -4.48 -4.57
N GLU A 53 3.57 -5.29 -4.27
CA GLU A 53 3.58 -6.73 -4.58
C GLU A 53 3.68 -6.99 -6.10
N GLU A 54 2.90 -6.25 -6.90
CA GLU A 54 2.94 -6.33 -8.36
C GLU A 54 4.28 -5.86 -8.93
N THR A 55 4.90 -4.85 -8.34
CA THR A 55 6.19 -4.32 -8.85
C THR A 55 7.41 -5.05 -8.28
N ALA A 56 7.29 -5.76 -7.16
CA ALA A 56 8.39 -6.51 -6.54
C ALA A 56 8.31 -8.03 -6.79
N GLY A 57 7.13 -8.56 -7.14
CA GLY A 57 6.90 -10.00 -7.27
C GLY A 57 6.94 -10.76 -5.95
N ILE A 58 6.56 -10.11 -4.84
CA ILE A 58 6.52 -10.68 -3.50
C ILE A 58 5.13 -10.48 -2.90
N ASP A 59 4.63 -11.49 -2.20
CA ASP A 59 3.42 -11.39 -1.38
C ASP A 59 3.81 -10.96 0.05
N LEU A 60 3.51 -9.71 0.39
CA LEU A 60 3.86 -9.10 1.67
C LEU A 60 2.99 -9.65 2.81
N VAL A 61 1.76 -10.09 2.54
CA VAL A 61 0.89 -10.71 3.54
C VAL A 61 1.46 -12.06 3.95
N ILE A 62 1.92 -12.88 3.00
CA ILE A 62 2.61 -14.15 3.29
C ILE A 62 3.89 -13.90 4.09
N GLU A 63 4.69 -12.91 3.74
CA GLU A 63 5.90 -12.58 4.52
C GLU A 63 5.57 -12.17 5.97
N GLN A 64 4.48 -11.43 6.19
CA GLN A 64 4.02 -11.12 7.55
C GLN A 64 3.65 -12.38 8.35
N LEU A 65 2.93 -13.32 7.72
CA LEU A 65 2.55 -14.58 8.37
C LEU A 65 3.79 -15.42 8.70
N ARG A 66 4.76 -15.51 7.78
CA ARG A 66 6.03 -16.21 8.01
C ARG A 66 6.79 -15.62 9.19
N ILE A 67 6.91 -14.29 9.25
CA ILE A 67 7.55 -13.59 10.38
C ILE A 67 6.81 -13.89 11.70
N ALA A 68 5.47 -13.89 11.68
CA ALA A 68 4.67 -14.21 12.86
C ALA A 68 4.88 -15.65 13.34
N GLU A 69 5.21 -16.58 12.44
CA GLU A 69 5.62 -17.96 12.76
C GLU A 69 7.08 -18.09 13.21
N GLY A 70 7.83 -16.98 13.30
CA GLY A 70 9.25 -16.96 13.64
C GLY A 70 10.17 -17.40 12.49
N LEU A 71 9.63 -17.51 11.27
CA LEU A 71 10.42 -17.81 10.09
C LEU A 71 11.12 -16.54 9.58
N PRO A 72 12.31 -16.67 8.95
CA PRO A 72 12.93 -15.56 8.27
C PRO A 72 12.14 -15.14 7.03
N LEU A 73 12.38 -13.92 6.57
CA LEU A 73 11.94 -13.46 5.25
C LEU A 73 12.34 -14.48 4.18
N SER A 74 11.47 -14.71 3.19
CA SER A 74 11.78 -15.58 2.05
C SER A 74 12.85 -14.96 1.13
N ILE A 75 13.04 -13.65 1.23
CA ILE A 75 14.00 -12.86 0.46
C ILE A 75 15.15 -12.34 1.32
N ASN A 76 16.34 -12.29 0.72
CA ASN A 76 17.56 -11.82 1.39
C ASN A 76 17.96 -10.40 0.97
N GLU A 77 17.40 -9.90 -0.12
CA GLU A 77 17.70 -8.58 -0.67
C GLU A 77 16.44 -7.89 -1.17
N THR A 78 16.53 -6.58 -1.40
CA THR A 78 15.42 -5.81 -1.97
C THR A 78 15.29 -6.18 -3.45
N PRO A 79 14.13 -6.67 -3.92
CA PRO A 79 13.96 -7.00 -5.33
C PRO A 79 14.11 -5.79 -6.23
N GLU A 80 14.62 -6.03 -7.44
CA GLU A 80 14.59 -5.02 -8.50
C GLU A 80 13.15 -4.79 -8.97
N PRO A 81 12.67 -3.53 -9.05
CA PRO A 81 11.32 -3.23 -9.50
C PRO A 81 11.07 -3.72 -10.94
N ARG A 82 9.91 -4.33 -11.18
CA ARG A 82 9.42 -4.75 -12.49
C ARG A 82 8.17 -3.96 -12.90
N GLY A 83 8.19 -3.43 -14.13
CA GLY A 83 7.04 -2.74 -14.72
C GLY A 83 6.53 -1.55 -13.91
N HIS A 84 5.24 -1.27 -14.05
CA HIS A 84 4.54 -0.22 -13.31
C HIS A 84 3.17 -0.75 -12.88
N SER A 85 2.74 -0.38 -11.68
CA SER A 85 1.41 -0.68 -11.15
C SER A 85 0.80 0.59 -10.56
N PHE A 86 -0.52 0.69 -10.64
CA PHE A 86 -1.31 1.82 -10.16
C PHE A 86 -2.51 1.29 -9.40
N GLU A 87 -2.79 1.87 -8.24
CA GLU A 87 -3.99 1.59 -7.47
C GLU A 87 -5.02 2.70 -7.65
N PHE A 88 -6.27 2.31 -7.85
CA PHE A 88 -7.42 3.20 -7.79
C PHE A 88 -8.36 2.72 -6.70
N ARG A 89 -8.81 3.65 -5.84
CA ARG A 89 -9.84 3.38 -4.83
C ARG A 89 -11.17 3.88 -5.34
N ILE A 90 -12.13 2.98 -5.50
CA ILE A 90 -13.48 3.33 -5.93
C ILE A 90 -14.32 3.56 -4.67
N ASN A 91 -14.69 4.80 -4.40
CA ASN A 91 -15.51 5.14 -3.25
C ASN A 91 -16.92 5.53 -3.67
N ALA A 92 -17.89 5.31 -2.79
CA ALA A 92 -19.23 5.87 -2.94
C ALA A 92 -19.22 7.33 -2.46
N GLU A 93 -18.56 8.20 -3.21
CA GLU A 93 -18.44 9.64 -2.96
C GLU A 93 -18.99 10.41 -4.16
N ASP A 94 -19.72 11.51 -3.92
CA ASP A 94 -20.32 12.32 -4.98
C ASP A 94 -19.49 13.59 -5.24
N PRO A 95 -18.75 13.68 -6.36
CA PRO A 95 -17.93 14.85 -6.68
C PRO A 95 -18.74 16.14 -6.81
N ALA A 96 -20.00 16.06 -7.27
CA ALA A 96 -20.87 17.23 -7.42
C ALA A 96 -21.34 17.78 -6.07
N LYS A 97 -21.22 17.01 -4.99
CA LYS A 97 -21.52 17.41 -3.62
C LYS A 97 -20.27 17.54 -2.75
N GLY A 98 -19.11 17.77 -3.36
CA GLY A 98 -17.85 17.94 -2.64
C GLY A 98 -17.34 16.64 -2.02
N PHE A 99 -17.49 15.52 -2.73
CA PHE A 99 -17.05 14.18 -2.32
C PHE A 99 -17.72 13.67 -1.04
N LEU A 100 -18.94 14.13 -0.76
CA LEU A 100 -19.72 13.59 0.35
C LEU A 100 -20.02 12.11 0.11
N PRO A 101 -19.91 11.26 1.15
CA PRO A 101 -20.30 9.87 1.03
C PRO A 101 -21.77 9.70 0.66
N THR A 102 -22.05 8.81 -0.28
CA THR A 102 -23.37 8.50 -0.82
C THR A 102 -23.71 7.03 -0.63
N PRO A 103 -23.98 6.59 0.62
CA PRO A 103 -24.34 5.20 0.89
C PRO A 103 -25.68 4.84 0.20
N GLY A 104 -25.74 3.66 -0.39
CA GLY A 104 -26.90 3.17 -1.11
C GLY A 104 -26.77 1.70 -1.47
N LEU A 105 -27.85 1.11 -1.98
CA LEU A 105 -27.82 -0.25 -2.51
C LEU A 105 -27.13 -0.26 -3.87
N ILE A 106 -26.11 -1.10 -4.02
CA ILE A 106 -25.51 -1.40 -5.33
C ILE A 106 -26.46 -2.38 -6.04
N SER A 107 -27.18 -1.90 -7.06
CA SER A 107 -28.11 -2.73 -7.83
C SER A 107 -27.42 -3.57 -8.90
N GLN A 108 -26.25 -3.13 -9.37
CA GLN A 108 -25.44 -3.83 -10.36
C GLN A 108 -23.96 -3.57 -10.08
N PHE A 109 -23.16 -4.62 -10.22
CA PHE A 109 -21.70 -4.55 -10.15
C PHE A 109 -21.13 -5.48 -11.23
N SER A 110 -20.23 -4.94 -12.07
CA SER A 110 -19.51 -5.72 -13.07
C SER A 110 -18.04 -5.39 -12.96
N GLN A 111 -17.25 -6.36 -12.50
CA GLN A 111 -15.82 -6.18 -12.39
C GLN A 111 -15.13 -6.21 -13.76
N PRO A 112 -14.13 -5.35 -14.00
CA PRO A 112 -13.21 -5.53 -15.11
C PRO A 112 -12.43 -6.84 -14.92
N ALA A 113 -12.10 -7.52 -16.02
CA ALA A 113 -11.35 -8.77 -16.00
C ALA A 113 -10.22 -8.72 -17.03
N GLY A 114 -9.11 -9.40 -16.72
CA GLY A 114 -7.94 -9.52 -17.59
C GLY A 114 -6.65 -9.65 -16.80
N PRO A 115 -5.56 -10.12 -17.41
CA PRO A 115 -4.30 -10.39 -16.72
C PRO A 115 -3.60 -9.14 -16.18
N ALA A 116 -4.00 -7.94 -16.62
CA ALA A 116 -3.49 -6.66 -16.15
C ALA A 116 -4.33 -6.05 -15.01
N PHE A 117 -5.40 -6.71 -14.57
CA PHE A 117 -6.30 -6.22 -13.54
C PHE A 117 -6.25 -7.11 -12.31
N VAL A 118 -5.89 -6.51 -11.18
CA VAL A 118 -6.07 -7.09 -9.85
C VAL A 118 -7.19 -6.29 -9.17
N LEU A 119 -8.22 -6.98 -8.71
CA LEU A 119 -9.34 -6.38 -7.97
C LEU A 119 -9.38 -6.98 -6.57
N ILE A 120 -9.44 -6.13 -5.55
CA ILE A 120 -9.43 -6.55 -4.14
C ILE A 120 -10.70 -6.05 -3.45
N VAL A 121 -11.79 -6.80 -3.55
CA VAL A 121 -13.06 -6.31 -3.01
C VAL A 121 -13.22 -6.47 -1.52
N VAL A 122 -13.27 -5.33 -0.82
CA VAL A 122 -13.62 -5.25 0.61
C VAL A 122 -15.05 -4.72 0.74
N TRP A 123 -16.01 -5.63 0.92
CA TRP A 123 -17.40 -5.27 1.18
C TRP A 123 -17.57 -4.81 2.63
N ARG A 124 -17.86 -3.52 2.84
CA ARG A 124 -18.37 -3.03 4.12
C ARG A 124 -19.81 -2.58 3.98
N LYS A 125 -20.63 -2.84 5.00
CA LYS A 125 -21.97 -2.27 5.10
C LYS A 125 -21.83 -0.74 5.13
N MET A 126 -22.21 -0.09 4.03
CA MET A 126 -22.15 1.36 3.93
C MET A 126 -23.09 1.98 4.96
N THR A 127 -22.51 2.61 5.97
CA THR A 127 -23.21 3.35 7.02
C THR A 127 -22.56 4.72 7.09
N LYS A 128 -23.30 5.73 7.57
CA LYS A 128 -22.81 7.11 7.70
C LYS A 128 -21.52 7.26 8.54
N TYR A 129 -21.12 6.21 9.28
CA TYR A 129 -20.07 6.24 10.29
C TYR A 129 -18.78 5.48 9.92
N HIS A 130 -18.71 4.87 8.73
CA HIS A 130 -17.53 4.13 8.29
C HIS A 130 -16.99 4.69 6.96
N VAL A 131 -15.69 4.55 6.73
CA VAL A 131 -15.06 4.88 5.44
C VAL A 131 -15.69 4.01 4.34
N ASN A 132 -16.22 4.65 3.29
CA ASN A 132 -17.00 3.99 2.24
C ASN A 132 -16.08 3.64 1.06
N LEU A 133 -15.32 2.56 1.23
CA LEU A 133 -14.46 2.00 0.19
C LEU A 133 -15.15 0.80 -0.49
N ILE A 134 -15.20 0.82 -1.82
CA ILE A 134 -15.31 -0.38 -2.66
C ILE A 134 -13.90 -0.58 -3.21
N GLN A 135 -13.12 -1.43 -2.56
CA GLN A 135 -11.82 -1.84 -3.12
C GLN A 135 -12.03 -2.90 -4.21
#